data_AF-A0A9E3X834-F1
#
_entry.id   AF-A0A9E3X834-F1
#
_cell.length_a   1.000
_cell.length_b   1.000
_cell.length_c   1.000
_cell.angle_alpha   90.00
_cell.angle_beta   90.00
_cell.angle_gamma   90.00
#
_symmetry.space_group_name_H-M   'P 1'
#
loop_
_entity.id
_entity.type
_entity.pdbx_description
1 polymer ?
#
loop_
_entity_poly.entity_id
_entity_poly.type
_entity_poly.pdbx_seq_one_letter_code
_entity_poly.pdbx_strand_id
1 'polypeptide(L)'
;PRDWYANLQANPRFTFHLKESMQADLPARARLIDDAGERRRILSAPAMAWYHSQVASVEDLVAGSPLIEVLFDDDNSPTSKSGQE
;
A
#
# COMPACT_ATOMS: atom_id res chain seq x y z
N PRO A 1 -10.78 5.02 -14.89
CA PRO A 1 -9.83 5.62 -13.90
C PRO A 1 -10.24 5.19 -12.49
N ARG A 2 -9.30 4.89 -11.60
CA ARG A 2 -9.64 4.58 -10.21
C ARG A 2 -9.53 5.86 -9.39
N ASP A 3 -10.66 6.40 -8.94
CA ASP A 3 -10.70 7.72 -8.29
C ASP A 3 -9.80 7.82 -7.05
N TRP A 4 -9.63 6.72 -6.31
CA TRP A 4 -8.71 6.67 -5.17
C TRP A 4 -7.25 6.95 -5.58
N TYR A 5 -6.83 6.51 -6.76
CA TYR A 5 -5.46 6.71 -7.23
C TYR A 5 -5.23 8.17 -7.61
N ALA A 6 -6.23 8.80 -8.25
CA ALA A 6 -6.21 10.23 -8.55
C ALA A 6 -6.18 11.07 -7.26
N ASN A 7 -6.95 10.66 -6.24
CA ASN A 7 -6.91 11.31 -4.93
C ASN A 7 -5.53 11.22 -4.29
N LEU A 8 -4.88 10.05 -4.33
CA LEU A 8 -3.53 9.88 -3.78
C LEU A 8 -2.43 10.59 -4.60
N GLN A 9 -2.63 10.75 -5.90
CA GLN A 9 -1.77 11.57 -6.73
C GLN A 9 -1.87 13.06 -6.36
N ALA A 10 -3.06 13.55 -6.04
CA ALA A 10 -3.28 14.93 -5.61
C ALA A 10 -2.87 15.17 -4.15
N ASN A 11 -3.10 14.20 -3.27
CA ASN A 11 -2.73 14.23 -1.86
C ASN A 11 -2.29 12.84 -1.38
N PRO A 12 -0.98 12.60 -1.15
CA PRO A 12 -0.48 11.28 -0.80
C PRO A 12 -0.80 10.86 0.63
N ARG A 13 -1.27 11.76 1.51
CA ARG A 13 -1.54 11.42 2.92
C ARG A 13 -2.90 10.77 3.09
N PHE A 14 -2.95 9.66 3.83
CA PHE A 14 -4.18 8.96 4.14
C PHE A 14 -4.07 8.18 5.47
N THR A 15 -5.21 7.71 5.98
CA THR A 15 -5.25 6.82 7.14
C THR A 15 -5.40 5.37 6.66
N PHE A 16 -4.52 4.49 7.12
CA PHE A 16 -4.60 3.07 6.88
C PHE A 16 -5.34 2.40 8.05
N HIS A 17 -6.52 1.84 7.75
CA HIS A 17 -7.38 1.22 8.76
C HIS A 17 -7.11 -0.29 8.84
N LEU A 18 -6.60 -0.75 9.98
CA LEU A 18 -6.54 -2.16 10.33
C LEU A 18 -7.90 -2.59 10.89
N LYS A 19 -8.35 -3.79 10.51
CA LYS A 19 -9.66 -4.31 10.90
C LYS A 19 -9.57 -5.74 11.41
N GLU A 20 -10.63 -6.16 12.09
CA GLU A 20 -10.82 -7.47 12.72
C GLU A 20 -9.99 -7.70 13.99
N SER A 21 -8.96 -8.53 13.94
CA SER A 21 -8.16 -8.94 15.11
C SER A 21 -7.37 -7.81 15.73
N MET A 22 -7.11 -6.75 14.96
CA MET A 22 -6.50 -5.50 15.41
C MET A 22 -7.27 -4.34 14.79
N GLN A 23 -7.73 -3.41 15.63
CA GLN A 23 -8.40 -2.17 15.22
C GLN A 23 -7.47 -0.99 15.50
N ALA A 24 -6.92 -0.40 14.45
CA ALA A 24 -6.01 0.73 14.55
C ALA A 24 -6.05 1.58 13.29
N ASP A 25 -5.88 2.88 13.49
CA ASP A 25 -5.82 3.88 12.44
C ASP A 25 -4.39 4.41 12.36
N LEU A 26 -3.69 4.09 11.27
CA LEU A 26 -2.29 4.43 11.10
C LEU A 26 -2.14 5.58 10.09
N PRO A 27 -1.49 6.70 10.45
CA PRO A 27 -1.14 7.71 9.47
C PRO A 27 -0.13 7.15 8.47
N ALA A 28 -0.41 7.36 7.18
CA ALA A 28 0.43 6.86 6.10
C ALA A 28 0.54 7.84 4.93
N ARG A 29 1.56 7.62 4.11
CA ARG A 29 1.76 8.29 2.82
C ARG A 29 1.86 7.25 1.71
N ALA A 30 1.21 7.54 0.58
CA ALA A 30 1.32 6.73 -0.62
C ALA A 30 2.51 7.20 -1.47
N ARG A 31 3.39 6.28 -1.86
CA ARG A 31 4.27 6.47 -3.01
C ARG A 31 3.65 5.76 -4.20
N LEU A 32 3.38 6.51 -5.26
CA LEU A 32 2.91 5.91 -6.51
C LEU A 32 4.02 5.05 -7.11
N ILE A 33 3.66 3.85 -7.56
CA ILE A 33 4.58 2.97 -8.29
C ILE A 33 4.19 3.06 -9.76
N ASP A 34 4.82 3.97 -10.49
CA ASP A 34 4.59 4.26 -11.91
C ASP A 34 5.68 3.70 -12.85
N ASP A 35 6.88 3.42 -12.33
CA ASP A 35 7.95 2.76 -13.08
C ASP A 35 7.52 1.37 -13.56
N ALA A 36 7.55 1.16 -14.88
CA ALA A 36 7.12 -0.09 -15.49
C ALA A 36 7.96 -1.29 -15.04
N GLY A 37 9.25 -1.09 -14.78
CA GLY A 37 10.16 -2.13 -14.29
C GLY A 37 9.80 -2.58 -12.88
N GLU A 38 9.59 -1.64 -11.97
CA GLU A 38 9.16 -1.88 -10.60
C GLU A 38 7.80 -2.57 -10.54
N ARG A 39 6.83 -2.06 -11.30
CA ARG A 39 5.49 -2.67 -11.39
C ARG A 39 5.57 -4.11 -11.85
N ARG A 40 6.36 -4.40 -12.88
CA ARG A 40 6.54 -5.77 -13.37
C ARG A 40 7.21 -6.66 -12.32
N ARG A 41 8.25 -6.18 -11.64
CA ARG A 41 8.93 -6.95 -10.57
C ARG A 41 7.93 -7.34 -9.47
N ILE A 42 7.14 -6.40 -8.97
CA ILE A 42 6.15 -6.65 -7.92
C ILE A 42 5.04 -7.59 -8.40
N LEU A 43 4.45 -7.29 -9.56
CA LEU A 43 3.30 -8.03 -10.08
C LEU A 43 3.65 -9.42 -10.61
N SER A 44 4.92 -9.72 -10.87
CA SER A 44 5.38 -11.06 -11.24
C SER A 44 5.75 -11.96 -10.04
N ALA A 45 5.74 -11.42 -8.81
CA ALA A 45 6.18 -12.15 -7.64
C ALA A 45 5.24 -13.33 -7.29
N PRO A 46 5.75 -14.46 -6.76
CA PRO A 46 4.92 -15.62 -6.38
C PRO A 46 3.81 -15.29 -5.38
N ALA A 47 4.01 -14.28 -4.52
CA ALA A 47 2.99 -13.82 -3.58
C ALA A 47 1.70 -13.33 -4.29
N MET A 48 1.78 -13.00 -5.58
CA MET A 48 0.67 -12.54 -6.40
C MET A 48 -0.05 -13.69 -7.14
N ALA A 49 0.23 -14.96 -6.80
CA ALA A 49 -0.32 -16.14 -7.49
C ALA A 49 -1.85 -16.13 -7.65
N TRP A 50 -2.58 -15.63 -6.65
CA TRP A 50 -4.03 -15.48 -6.77
C TRP A 50 -4.38 -14.53 -7.93
N TYR A 51 -3.76 -13.35 -8.00
CA TYR A 51 -3.99 -12.39 -9.09
C TYR A 51 -3.59 -12.95 -10.46
N HIS A 52 -2.51 -13.72 -10.54
CA HIS A 52 -2.09 -14.38 -11.78
C HIS A 52 -3.18 -15.31 -12.32
N SER A 53 -3.92 -16.01 -11.44
CA SER A 53 -5.03 -16.87 -11.85
C SER A 53 -6.26 -16.12 -12.36
N GLN A 54 -6.34 -14.81 -12.12
CA GLN A 54 -7.50 -13.98 -12.49
C GLN A 54 -7.33 -13.26 -13.85
N VAL A 55 -6.15 -13.35 -14.46
CA VAL A 55 -5.80 -12.64 -15.70
C VAL A 55 -5.18 -13.59 -16.72
N ALA A 56 -5.17 -13.22 -18.00
CA ALA A 56 -4.57 -14.04 -19.04
C ALA A 56 -3.03 -14.00 -19.01
N SER A 57 -2.44 -12.89 -18.56
CA SER A 57 -0.99 -12.70 -18.49
C SER A 57 -0.56 -11.72 -17.39
N VAL A 58 0.71 -11.76 -16.99
CA VAL A 58 1.30 -10.76 -16.07
C VAL A 58 1.30 -9.37 -16.71
N GLU A 59 1.44 -9.30 -18.04
CA GLU A 59 1.39 -8.07 -18.82
C GLU A 59 0.02 -7.37 -18.68
N ASP A 60 -1.08 -8.13 -18.68
CA ASP A 60 -2.42 -7.56 -18.46
C ASP A 60 -2.55 -6.97 -17.04
N LEU A 61 -1.99 -7.67 -16.04
CA LEU A 61 -1.96 -7.19 -14.66
C LEU A 61 -1.14 -5.90 -14.55
N VAL A 62 0.03 -5.85 -15.20
CA VAL A 62 0.88 -4.65 -15.29
C VAL A 62 0.21 -3.54 -16.08
N ALA A 63 -0.59 -3.80 -17.11
CA ALA A 63 -1.27 -2.75 -17.84
C ALA A 63 -2.43 -2.13 -17.03
N GLY A 64 -3.19 -2.95 -16.31
CA GLY A 64 -4.45 -2.53 -15.68
C GLY A 64 -4.40 -2.17 -14.19
N SER A 65 -3.34 -2.54 -13.47
CA SER A 65 -3.33 -2.44 -12.00
C SER A 65 -2.53 -1.22 -11.50
N PRO A 66 -3.19 -0.16 -11.00
CA PRO A 66 -2.49 0.89 -10.27
C PRO A 66 -1.88 0.32 -8.98
N LEU A 67 -0.65 0.76 -8.66
CA LEU A 67 0.08 0.34 -7.48
C LEU A 67 0.53 1.53 -6.66
N ILE A 68 0.49 1.37 -5.35
CA ILE A 68 1.08 2.27 -4.38
C ILE A 68 1.91 1.46 -3.38
N GLU A 69 2.97 2.05 -2.89
CA GLU A 69 3.62 1.64 -1.65
C GLU A 69 3.02 2.43 -0.49
N VAL A 70 2.70 1.74 0.61
CA VAL A 70 2.20 2.34 1.84
C VAL A 70 3.39 2.58 2.78
N LEU A 71 3.68 3.85 3.04
CA LEU A 71 4.72 4.28 3.96
C LEU A 71 4.04 4.75 5.24
N PHE A 72 4.15 4.00 6.34
CA PHE A 72 3.63 4.41 7.63
C PHE A 72 4.50 5.55 8.20
N ASP A 73 3.87 6.57 8.76
CA ASP A 73 4.60 7.59 9.51
C ASP A 73 5.06 6.96 10.84
N ASP A 74 6.31 7.23 11.25
CA ASP A 74 6.80 6.76 12.55
C ASP A 74 5.93 7.34 13.67
N ASP A 75 5.48 6.47 14.58
CA ASP A 75 4.84 6.92 15.80
C ASP A 75 5.91 7.51 16.73
N ASN A 76 6.16 8.81 16.62
CA ASN A 76 7.00 9.55 17.57
C ASN A 76 6.22 9.93 18.84
N SER A 77 5.21 9.14 19.22
CA SER A 77 4.63 9.22 20.56
C SER A 77 5.74 8.89 21.56
N PRO A 78 6.09 9.80 22.49
CA PRO A 78 7.04 9.48 23.54
C PRO A 78 6.48 8.29 24.29
N THR A 79 7.14 7.14 24.20
CA THR A 79 6.82 5.99 25.06
C THR A 79 6.86 6.49 26.49
N SER A 80 5.69 6.68 27.09
CA SER A 80 5.56 7.04 28.48
C SER A 80 6.05 5.85 29.28
N LYS A 81 7.35 5.84 29.59
CA LYS A 81 7.85 5.10 30.75
C LYS A 81 7.41 5.88 31.99
N SER A 82 6.18 5.67 32.43
CA SER A 82 5.86 5.59 33.85
C SER A 82 6.39 4.20 34.30
N GLY A 83 7.41 4.02 35.15
CA GLY A 83 7.55 4.55 36.52
C GLY A 83 6.33 4.12 37.34
N GLN A 84 6.35 3.31 38.40
CA GLN A 84 7.32 2.75 39.35
C GLN A 84 6.76 1.35 39.75
N GLU A 85 7.32 0.47 40.57
CA GLU A 85 8.18 0.56 41.77
C GLU A 85 8.73 -0.85 42.05
#